data_AF-A0A851QD70-F1
#
_entry.id   AF-A0A851QD70-F1
#
_cell.length_a   1.000
_cell.length_b   1.000
_cell.length_c   1.000
_cell.angle_alpha   90.00
_cell.angle_beta   90.00
_cell.angle_gamma   90.00
#
_symmetry.space_group_name_H-M   'P 1'
#
loop_
_entity.id
_entity.type
_entity.pdbx_description
1 polymer ?
#
loop_
_entity_poly.entity_id
_entity_poly.type
_entity_poly.pdbx_seq_one_letter_code
_entity_poly.pdbx_strand_id
1 'polypeptide(L)'
;SQLNNNTTPGQALVVEIILTFQLAACIFASTDNRRNGNVGSPALSIGLSVAVGHLVGIYFTGCSMNPARSFGPAVIVRRFSPAHWVFWVGPILGACLAALLYFYILVPYCMNMSDRVAIIKGTYESEEEWEEQREERKKSMELTPP
;
A
#
# COMPACT_ATOMS: atom_id res chain seq x y z
N SER A 1 -8.26 18.28 -5.69
CA SER A 1 -9.37 17.45 -6.20
C SER A 1 -10.67 18.19 -5.96
N GLN A 2 -11.57 18.23 -6.94
CA GLN A 2 -12.93 18.76 -6.78
C GLN A 2 -13.88 17.65 -7.24
N LEU A 3 -15.03 17.49 -6.57
CA LEU A 3 -16.06 16.58 -7.05
C LEU A 3 -16.65 17.13 -8.35
N ASN A 4 -17.02 16.22 -9.24
CA ASN A 4 -17.87 16.57 -10.36
C ASN A 4 -19.25 17.04 -9.84
N ASN A 5 -19.84 18.05 -10.48
CA ASN A 5 -21.10 18.68 -10.07
C ASN A 5 -22.29 17.70 -10.02
N ASN A 6 -22.18 16.55 -10.69
CA ASN A 6 -23.21 15.52 -10.72
C ASN A 6 -22.97 14.36 -9.72
N THR A 7 -21.93 14.43 -8.89
CA THR A 7 -21.54 13.33 -7.99
C THR A 7 -21.78 13.72 -6.54
N THR A 8 -22.55 12.90 -5.82
CA THR A 8 -22.73 13.09 -4.37
C THR A 8 -21.46 12.73 -3.59
N PRO A 9 -21.23 13.32 -2.40
CA PRO A 9 -20.09 12.96 -1.54
C PRO A 9 -20.02 11.46 -1.21
N GLY A 10 -21.17 10.80 -1.06
CA GLY A 10 -21.25 9.35 -0.82
C GLY A 10 -20.81 8.52 -2.04
N GLN A 11 -21.23 8.90 -3.25
CA GLN A 11 -20.75 8.24 -4.47
C GLN A 11 -19.25 8.42 -4.66
N ALA A 12 -18.73 9.63 -4.41
CA ALA A 12 -17.29 9.89 -4.44
C ALA A 12 -16.52 9.02 -3.43
N LEU A 13 -17.07 8.82 -2.23
CA LEU A 13 -16.47 7.96 -1.22
C LEU A 13 -16.37 6.50 -1.71
N VAL A 14 -17.46 5.95 -2.23
CA VAL A 14 -17.47 4.56 -2.73
C VAL A 14 -16.47 4.38 -3.87
N VAL A 15 -16.39 5.33 -4.80
CA VAL A 15 -15.43 5.29 -5.89
C VAL A 15 -13.99 5.32 -5.36
N GLU A 16 -13.65 6.24 -4.46
CA GLU A 16 -12.30 6.31 -3.87
C GLU A 16 -11.92 5.05 -3.07
N ILE A 17 -12.88 4.41 -2.39
CA ILE A 17 -12.68 3.13 -1.70
C ILE A 17 -12.29 2.05 -2.71
N ILE A 18 -13.05 1.89 -3.80
CA ILE A 18 -12.80 0.86 -4.82
C ILE A 18 -11.46 1.08 -5.52
N LEU A 19 -11.16 2.33 -5.89
CA LEU A 19 -9.91 2.69 -6.56
C LEU A 19 -8.68 2.42 -5.69
N THR A 20 -8.79 2.72 -4.39
CA THR A 20 -7.67 2.47 -3.45
C THR A 20 -7.57 1.01 -3.09
N PHE A 21 -8.70 0.30 -2.98
CA PHE A 21 -8.72 -1.14 -2.75
C PHE A 21 -7.99 -1.91 -3.85
N GLN A 22 -8.29 -1.64 -5.13
CA GLN A 22 -7.62 -2.35 -6.23
C GLN A 22 -6.12 -2.03 -6.28
N LEU A 23 -5.73 -0.79 -5.96
CA LEU A 23 -4.32 -0.39 -5.91
C LEU A 23 -3.58 -1.12 -4.79
N ALA A 24 -4.12 -1.08 -3.57
CA ALA A 24 -3.51 -1.73 -2.42
C ALA A 24 -3.45 -3.26 -2.60
N ALA A 25 -4.50 -3.87 -3.15
CA ALA A 25 -4.50 -5.30 -3.49
C ALA A 25 -3.43 -5.64 -4.53
N CYS A 26 -3.25 -4.80 -5.56
CA CYS A 26 -2.18 -4.97 -6.55
C CYS A 26 -0.80 -4.85 -5.90
N ILE A 27 -0.60 -3.86 -5.03
CA ILE A 27 0.66 -3.68 -4.30
C ILE A 27 0.97 -4.94 -3.49
N PHE A 28 0.05 -5.36 -2.61
CA PHE A 28 0.26 -6.55 -1.78
C PHE A 28 0.53 -7.80 -2.62
N ALA A 29 -0.21 -8.01 -3.70
CA ALA A 29 -0.02 -9.16 -4.58
C ALA A 29 1.29 -9.12 -5.38
N SER A 30 1.82 -7.92 -5.66
CA SER A 30 3.07 -7.72 -6.41
C SER A 30 4.31 -7.69 -5.52
N THR A 31 4.18 -7.31 -4.24
CA THR A 31 5.30 -7.23 -3.28
C THR A 31 5.40 -8.45 -2.36
N ASP A 32 4.56 -9.47 -2.54
CA ASP A 32 4.58 -10.66 -1.70
C ASP A 32 5.71 -11.62 -2.10
N ASN A 33 6.76 -11.67 -1.28
CA ASN A 33 7.92 -12.55 -1.46
C ASN A 33 7.58 -14.04 -1.35
N ARG A 34 6.43 -14.40 -0.77
CA ARG A 34 5.99 -15.81 -0.66
C ARG A 34 5.55 -16.38 -2.02
N ARG A 35 5.38 -15.53 -3.03
CA ARG A 35 4.91 -15.94 -4.35
C ARG A 35 6.08 -16.43 -5.20
N ASN A 36 6.24 -17.75 -5.30
CA ASN A 36 7.23 -18.45 -6.16
C ASN A 36 6.96 -18.33 -7.69
N GLY A 37 6.29 -17.28 -8.16
CA GLY A 37 5.94 -17.07 -9.56
C GLY A 37 6.61 -15.83 -10.15
N ASN A 38 6.96 -15.86 -11.43
CA ASN A 38 7.58 -14.76 -12.16
C ASN A 38 6.62 -13.54 -12.23
N VAL A 39 6.67 -12.64 -11.25
CA VAL A 39 5.80 -11.45 -11.13
C VAL A 39 6.08 -10.36 -12.17
N GLY A 40 6.98 -10.61 -13.14
CA GLY A 40 7.43 -9.57 -14.06
C GLY A 40 8.05 -8.41 -13.28
N SER A 41 7.70 -7.17 -13.63
CA SER A 41 8.10 -5.99 -12.87
C SER A 41 6.97 -5.53 -11.93
N PRO A 42 7.15 -5.64 -10.59
CA PRO A 42 6.19 -5.10 -9.62
C PRO A 42 5.88 -3.62 -9.85
N ALA A 43 6.90 -2.83 -10.19
CA ALA A 43 6.75 -1.40 -10.47
C ALA A 43 5.81 -1.15 -11.67
N LEU A 44 5.90 -1.97 -12.72
CA LEU A 44 5.04 -1.84 -13.90
C LEU A 44 3.59 -2.21 -13.60
N SER A 45 3.37 -3.28 -12.84
CA SER A 45 2.03 -3.71 -12.41
C SER A 45 1.35 -2.64 -11.55
N ILE A 46 2.08 -2.08 -10.57
CA ILE A 46 1.58 -0.99 -9.73
C ILE A 46 1.27 0.25 -10.57
N GLY A 47 2.16 0.62 -11.50
CA GLY A 47 1.95 1.76 -12.41
C GLY A 47 0.71 1.60 -13.29
N LEU A 48 0.48 0.41 -13.84
CA LEU A 48 -0.73 0.10 -14.61
C LEU A 48 -1.99 0.13 -13.74
N SER A 49 -1.93 -0.37 -12.50
CA SER A 49 -3.05 -0.29 -11.55
C SER A 49 -3.42 1.16 -11.23
N VAL A 50 -2.44 2.06 -11.08
CA VAL A 50 -2.69 3.49 -10.93
C VAL A 50 -3.32 4.09 -12.20
N ALA A 51 -2.84 3.71 -13.39
CA ALA A 51 -3.40 4.18 -14.66
C ALA A 51 -4.86 3.75 -14.85
N VAL A 52 -5.19 2.49 -14.55
CA VAL A 52 -6.57 1.98 -14.54
C VAL A 52 -7.42 2.76 -13.54
N GLY A 53 -6.87 3.04 -12.35
CA GLY A 53 -7.55 3.85 -11.36
C GLY A 53 -7.87 5.27 -11.86
N HIS A 54 -6.97 5.87 -12.64
CA HIS A 54 -7.20 7.19 -13.24
C HIS A 54 -8.24 7.16 -14.36
N LEU A 55 -8.26 6.11 -15.19
CA LEU A 55 -9.26 5.98 -16.28
C LEU A 55 -10.69 6.05 -15.75
N VAL A 56 -10.93 5.50 -14.55
CA VAL A 56 -12.25 5.53 -13.90
C VAL A 56 -12.39 6.75 -12.99
N GLY A 57 -11.41 7.01 -12.12
CA GLY A 57 -11.49 8.01 -11.05
C GLY A 57 -11.51 9.46 -11.51
N ILE A 58 -10.97 9.77 -12.69
CA ILE A 58 -10.98 11.15 -13.22
C ILE A 58 -12.41 11.66 -13.42
N TYR A 59 -13.33 10.82 -13.91
CA TYR A 59 -14.70 11.24 -14.25
C TYR A 59 -15.58 11.55 -13.03
N PHE A 60 -15.27 10.95 -11.87
CA PHE A 60 -16.08 11.08 -10.66
C PHE A 60 -15.50 12.08 -9.65
N THR A 61 -14.21 11.96 -9.33
CA THR A 61 -13.58 12.67 -8.20
C THR A 61 -12.27 13.37 -8.54
N GLY A 62 -11.80 13.24 -9.79
CA GLY A 62 -10.47 13.69 -10.20
C GLY A 62 -9.32 12.79 -9.71
N CYS A 63 -9.65 11.57 -9.27
CA CYS A 63 -8.71 10.52 -8.83
C CYS A 63 -7.78 10.98 -7.69
N SER A 64 -8.26 10.89 -6.44
CA SER A 64 -7.41 11.16 -5.28
C SER A 64 -6.46 9.99 -5.03
N MET A 65 -6.98 8.81 -4.71
CA MET A 65 -6.24 7.56 -4.35
C MET A 65 -5.21 7.68 -3.22
N ASN A 66 -4.87 8.91 -2.80
CA ASN A 66 -3.84 9.22 -1.83
C ASN A 66 -4.18 10.57 -1.16
N PRO A 67 -4.36 10.60 0.17
CA PRO A 67 -4.65 11.83 0.90
C PRO A 67 -3.58 12.92 0.69
N ALA A 68 -2.30 12.55 0.62
CA ALA A 68 -1.20 13.50 0.42
C ALA A 68 -1.26 14.20 -0.95
N ARG A 69 -1.65 13.47 -2.01
CA ARG A 69 -1.85 14.01 -3.37
C ARG A 69 -2.99 15.03 -3.42
N SER A 70 -4.02 14.84 -2.61
CA SER A 70 -5.15 15.77 -2.53
C SER A 70 -4.88 16.94 -1.58
N PHE A 71 -4.08 16.73 -0.54
CA PHE A 71 -3.73 17.75 0.45
C PHE A 71 -2.74 18.80 -0.09
N GLY A 72 -1.69 18.38 -0.81
CA GLY A 72 -0.66 19.30 -1.30
C GLY A 72 -1.20 20.51 -2.08
N PRO A 73 -2.00 20.32 -3.14
CA PRO A 73 -2.61 21.41 -3.89
C PRO A 73 -3.60 22.23 -3.05
N ALA A 74 -4.32 21.59 -2.11
CA ALA A 74 -5.30 22.28 -1.27
C ALA A 74 -4.65 23.28 -0.33
N VAL A 75 -3.46 22.96 0.20
CA VAL A 75 -2.64 23.86 1.02
C VAL A 75 -2.08 25.01 0.19
N ILE A 76 -1.48 24.71 -0.97
CA ILE A 76 -0.83 25.72 -1.82
C ILE A 76 -1.86 26.74 -2.34
N VAL A 77 -3.02 26.25 -2.80
CA VAL A 77 -4.11 27.10 -3.33
C VAL A 77 -4.99 27.67 -2.21
N ARG A 78 -4.76 27.26 -0.95
CA ARG A 78 -5.56 27.62 0.25
C ARG A 78 -7.07 27.45 0.05
N ARG A 79 -7.46 26.45 -0.73
CA ARG A 79 -8.86 26.12 -1.01
C ARG A 79 -9.14 24.67 -0.67
N PHE A 80 -9.74 24.47 0.50
CA PHE A 80 -10.26 23.18 0.92
C PHE A 80 -11.71 23.06 0.45
N SER A 81 -11.99 22.01 -0.32
CA SER A 81 -13.37 21.67 -0.66
C SER A 81 -14.08 21.15 0.59
N PRO A 82 -15.37 21.43 0.82
CA PRO A 82 -16.13 20.89 1.95
C PRO A 82 -16.16 19.34 1.98
N ALA A 83 -15.97 18.70 0.83
CA ALA A 83 -15.90 17.23 0.71
C ALA A 83 -14.47 16.66 0.83
N HIS A 84 -13.48 17.45 1.27
CA HIS A 84 -12.08 17.01 1.33
C HIS A 84 -11.87 15.78 2.22
N TRP A 85 -12.70 15.60 3.26
CA TRP A 85 -12.68 14.43 4.15
C TRP A 85 -12.85 13.10 3.42
N VAL A 86 -13.57 13.09 2.29
CA VAL A 86 -13.79 11.89 1.46
C VAL A 86 -12.46 11.35 0.92
N PHE A 87 -11.50 12.24 0.64
CA PHE A 87 -10.16 11.88 0.16
C PHE A 87 -9.22 11.37 1.25
N TRP A 88 -9.65 11.42 2.51
CA TRP A 88 -8.97 10.78 3.63
C TRP A 88 -9.62 9.44 3.96
N VAL A 89 -10.92 9.49 4.23
CA VAL A 89 -11.69 8.31 4.66
C VAL A 89 -11.76 7.24 3.56
N GLY A 90 -11.97 7.65 2.31
CA GLY A 90 -12.08 6.71 1.19
C GLY A 90 -10.81 5.87 1.00
N PRO A 91 -9.63 6.50 0.81
CA PRO A 91 -8.38 5.76 0.65
C PRO A 91 -8.00 4.91 1.86
N ILE A 92 -8.17 5.42 3.08
CA ILE A 92 -7.85 4.67 4.30
C ILE A 92 -8.73 3.40 4.39
N LEU A 93 -10.04 3.53 4.18
CA LEU A 93 -10.95 2.38 4.21
C LEU A 93 -10.63 1.37 3.10
N GLY A 94 -10.39 1.83 1.86
CA GLY A 94 -10.03 0.96 0.74
C GLY A 94 -8.74 0.19 0.99
N ALA A 95 -7.70 0.86 1.50
CA ALA A 95 -6.43 0.23 1.85
C ALA A 95 -6.56 -0.77 3.00
N CYS A 96 -7.30 -0.43 4.07
CA CYS A 96 -7.57 -1.35 5.17
C CYS A 96 -8.33 -2.60 4.72
N LEU A 97 -9.35 -2.44 3.86
CA LEU A 97 -10.10 -3.58 3.30
C LEU A 97 -9.21 -4.47 2.43
N ALA A 98 -8.36 -3.88 1.58
CA ALA A 98 -7.42 -4.63 0.76
C ALA A 98 -6.40 -5.39 1.62
N ALA A 99 -5.86 -4.76 2.66
CA ALA A 99 -4.94 -5.40 3.60
C ALA A 99 -5.61 -6.56 4.33
N LEU A 100 -6.84 -6.37 4.82
CA LEU A 100 -7.58 -7.41 5.51
C LEU A 100 -7.84 -8.59 4.57
N LEU A 101 -8.34 -8.32 3.36
CA LEU A 101 -8.62 -9.35 2.38
C LEU A 101 -7.35 -10.12 1.95
N TYR A 102 -6.24 -9.42 1.72
CA TYR A 102 -5.00 -10.06 1.32
C TYR A 102 -4.37 -10.87 2.47
N PHE A 103 -4.15 -10.27 3.64
CA PHE A 103 -3.39 -10.86 4.74
C PHE A 103 -4.18 -11.84 5.61
N TYR A 104 -5.52 -11.79 5.61
CA TYR A 104 -6.34 -12.69 6.43
C TYR A 104 -7.12 -13.71 5.61
N ILE A 105 -7.52 -13.40 4.38
CA ILE A 105 -8.37 -14.30 3.58
C ILE A 105 -7.56 -15.01 2.50
N LEU A 106 -6.82 -14.29 1.67
CA LEU A 106 -6.12 -14.88 0.52
C LEU A 106 -4.79 -15.54 0.92
N VAL A 107 -3.96 -14.81 1.66
CA VAL A 107 -2.61 -15.24 2.06
C VAL A 107 -2.49 -15.06 3.58
N PRO A 108 -3.10 -15.94 4.38
CA PRO A 108 -3.00 -15.85 5.83
C PRO A 108 -1.54 -15.91 6.27
N TYR A 109 -1.13 -14.92 7.04
CA TYR A 109 0.17 -14.90 7.71
C TYR A 109 0.08 -15.70 9.00
N CYS A 110 0.79 -16.83 9.05
CA CYS A 110 0.92 -17.71 10.21
C CYS A 110 1.87 -17.11 11.27
N MET A 111 1.77 -15.81 11.53
CA MET A 111 2.68 -15.13 12.45
C MET A 111 2.24 -15.35 13.89
N ASN A 112 3.19 -15.72 14.74
CA ASN A 112 2.96 -15.79 16.18
C ASN A 112 2.71 -14.39 16.75
N MET A 113 2.05 -14.32 17.90
CA MET A 113 1.80 -13.03 18.58
C MET A 113 3.10 -12.30 18.90
N SER A 114 4.16 -13.05 19.22
CA SER A 114 5.51 -12.54 19.45
C SER A 114 6.05 -11.81 18.21
N ASP A 115 5.91 -12.41 17.04
CA ASP A 115 6.43 -11.87 15.78
C ASP A 115 5.66 -10.61 15.36
N ARG A 116 4.33 -10.60 15.56
CA ARG A 116 3.49 -9.42 15.31
C ARG A 116 3.93 -8.24 16.17
N VAL A 117 4.23 -8.49 17.45
CA VAL A 117 4.72 -7.46 18.37
C VAL A 117 6.13 -7.01 17.98
N ALA A 118 7.00 -7.93 17.55
CA ALA A 118 8.33 -7.61 17.07
C ALA A 118 8.29 -6.70 15.82
N ILE A 119 7.39 -6.97 14.86
CA ILE A 119 7.21 -6.12 13.67
C ILE A 119 6.76 -4.72 14.08
N ILE A 120 5.76 -4.62 14.96
CA ILE A 120 5.24 -3.32 15.42
C ILE A 120 6.32 -2.52 16.17
N LYS A 121 7.17 -3.20 16.93
CA LYS A 121 8.31 -2.59 17.63
C LYS A 121 9.50 -2.29 16.72
N GLY A 122 9.48 -2.77 15.47
CA GLY A 122 10.62 -2.68 14.56
C GLY A 122 11.83 -3.54 14.98
N THR A 123 11.61 -4.51 15.88
CA THR A 123 12.64 -5.45 16.34
C THR A 123 12.46 -6.84 15.72
N TYR A 124 11.67 -6.94 14.65
CA TYR A 124 11.54 -8.18 13.88
C TYR A 124 12.79 -8.33 13.02
N GLU A 125 13.40 -9.48 13.12
CA GLU A 125 14.64 -9.82 12.44
C GLU A 125 14.39 -11.19 11.83
N SER A 126 14.50 -11.28 10.51
CA SER A 126 14.14 -12.52 9.81
C SER A 126 15.22 -13.58 10.00
N GLU A 127 14.84 -14.86 10.06
CA GLU A 127 15.82 -15.96 10.11
C GLU A 127 16.80 -15.91 8.93
N GLU A 128 16.36 -15.43 7.76
CA GLU A 128 17.21 -15.22 6.57
C GLU A 128 18.31 -14.17 6.84
N GLU A 129 17.98 -13.02 7.44
CA GLU A 129 18.98 -12.00 7.82
C GLU A 129 19.94 -12.50 8.91
N TRP A 130 19.43 -13.28 9.87
CA TRP A 130 20.26 -13.95 10.89
C TRP A 130 21.24 -14.94 10.26
N GLU A 131 20.80 -15.71 9.27
CA GLU A 131 21.64 -16.65 8.53
C GLU A 131 22.71 -15.92 7.70
N GLU A 132 22.34 -14.90 6.93
CA GLU A 132 23.30 -14.07 6.16
C GLU A 132 24.36 -13.44 7.07
N GLN A 133 23.96 -12.83 8.20
CA GLN A 133 24.91 -12.26 9.17
C GLN A 133 25.84 -13.32 9.78
N ARG A 134 25.35 -14.53 10.04
CA ARG A 134 26.18 -15.64 10.53
C ARG A 134 27.18 -16.09 9.47
N GLU A 135 26.81 -16.11 8.19
CA GLU A 135 27.71 -16.43 7.10
C GLU A 135 28.80 -15.35 6.92
N GLU A 136 28.43 -14.07 6.96
CA GLU A 136 29.39 -12.97 6.89
C GLU A 136 30.38 -12.99 8.07
N ARG A 137 29.88 -13.24 9.29
CA ARG A 137 30.72 -13.41 10.49
C ARG A 137 31.73 -14.55 10.34
N LYS A 138 31.31 -15.69 9.81
CA LYS A 138 32.21 -16.83 9.55
C LYS A 138 33.29 -16.44 8.55
N LYS A 139 32.89 -15.81 7.44
CA LYS A 139 33.81 -15.37 6.37
C LYS A 139 34.83 -14.33 6.87
N SER A 140 34.40 -13.41 7.74
CA SER A 140 35.30 -12.45 8.38
C SER A 140 36.32 -13.10 9.31
N MET A 141 35.91 -14.13 10.06
CA MET A 141 36.82 -14.87 10.95
C MET A 141 37.85 -15.69 10.16
N GLU A 142 37.49 -16.18 8.97
CA GLU A 142 38.41 -16.88 8.06
C GLU A 142 39.44 -15.93 7.40
N LEU A 143 39.12 -14.63 7.27
CA LEU A 143 39.97 -13.62 6.62
C LEU A 143 40.95 -12.91 7.58
N THR A 144 40.74 -13.01 8.90
CA THR A 144 41.69 -12.54 9.92
C THR A 144 42.63 -13.68 10.31
N PRO A 145 43.89 -13.72 9.82
CA PRO A 145 44.89 -14.64 10.34
C PRO A 145 45.24 -14.28 11.80
N PRO A 146 45.67 -15.25 12.62
CA PRO A 146 46.07 -15.04 14.02
C PRO A 146 47.32 -14.16 14.16
#